data_AF-A0A2M8SBU5-F1
#
_entry.id   AF-A0A2M8SBU5-F1
#
_cell.length_a   1.000
_cell.length_b   1.000
_cell.length_c   1.000
_cell.angle_alpha   90.00
_cell.angle_beta   90.00
_cell.angle_gamma   90.00
#
_symmetry.space_group_name_H-M   'P 1'
#
loop_
_entity.id
_entity.type
_entity.pdbx_description
1 polymer ?
#
loop_
_entity_poly.entity_id
_entity_poly.type
_entity_poly.pdbx_seq_one_letter_code
_entity_poly.pdbx_strand_id
1 'polypeptide(L)'
;MRFEKGRSKTNRNIWKDKQMLQPNRNKNTRLSTPITWLLVFLLILVIAGIIIGVKYLLPSLEAQQPTPQNTPSPSPPPSPTSTPYFLASFEVLANKGWQTTGVQVNAGDQLEITYVSGIWTGKTGNNIFTGPEGGHPSQDYFCSSMSHKETGYNALIGKIWYGKPFMVGKHFVGTADISGTLYLRMNDCDVWLEDNEGSVVVTIQISQ
;
A
#
# COMPACT_ATOMS: atom_id res chain seq x y z
N MET A 1 -7.97 22.70 67.23
CA MET A 1 -9.21 22.95 66.46
C MET A 1 -9.19 22.06 65.23
N ARG A 2 -10.18 21.18 65.12
CA ARG A 2 -10.26 20.05 64.20
C ARG A 2 -11.32 20.40 63.16
N PHE A 3 -10.97 20.48 61.87
CA PHE A 3 -11.94 20.67 60.80
C PHE A 3 -12.01 19.41 59.93
N GLU A 4 -13.26 18.96 59.74
CA GLU A 4 -13.67 17.66 59.23
C GLU A 4 -13.58 17.53 57.71
N LYS A 5 -13.24 16.30 57.28
CA LYS A 5 -13.32 15.80 55.91
C LYS A 5 -14.79 15.65 55.48
N GLY A 6 -15.21 16.40 54.47
CA GLY A 6 -16.43 16.14 53.71
C GLY A 6 -16.21 15.06 52.64
N ARG A 7 -16.67 13.83 52.92
CA ARG A 7 -16.88 12.77 51.90
C ARG A 7 -18.22 12.99 51.23
N SER A 8 -18.24 13.25 49.92
CA SER A 8 -19.46 13.08 49.11
C SER A 8 -19.43 11.71 48.44
N LYS A 9 -20.45 10.89 48.73
CA LYS A 9 -20.67 9.56 48.18
C LYS A 9 -21.66 9.65 47.01
N THR A 10 -21.36 8.87 45.97
CA THR A 10 -22.27 8.16 45.07
C THR A 10 -23.34 8.95 44.31
N ASN A 11 -23.21 8.96 42.98
CA ASN A 11 -24.37 8.83 42.11
C ASN A 11 -24.15 7.68 41.12
N ARG A 12 -24.88 6.59 41.37
CA ARG A 12 -25.01 5.41 40.52
C ARG A 12 -26.26 5.60 39.66
N ASN A 13 -26.21 5.08 38.43
CA ASN A 13 -27.34 4.72 37.57
C ASN A 13 -27.99 5.84 36.73
N ILE A 14 -27.42 6.13 35.55
CA ILE A 14 -28.19 6.61 34.38
C ILE A 14 -27.64 5.93 33.12
N TRP A 15 -27.79 4.60 33.04
CA TRP A 15 -27.59 3.83 31.80
C TRP A 15 -28.67 2.76 31.68
N LYS A 16 -29.91 3.20 31.58
CA LYS A 16 -31.01 2.42 31.03
C LYS A 16 -31.81 3.34 30.11
N ASP A 17 -32.20 2.80 28.96
CA ASP A 17 -33.19 3.37 28.02
C ASP A 17 -32.67 4.23 26.85
N LYS A 18 -31.74 3.65 26.06
CA LYS A 18 -31.72 3.88 24.60
C LYS A 18 -31.48 2.57 23.83
N GLN A 19 -32.42 1.64 23.95
CA GLN A 19 -32.68 0.64 22.92
C GLN A 19 -33.93 1.06 22.16
N MET A 20 -33.82 1.86 21.10
CA MET A 20 -34.87 1.96 20.09
C MET A 20 -34.28 2.29 18.72
N LEU A 21 -34.87 1.62 17.71
CA LEU A 21 -34.73 1.79 16.27
C LEU A 21 -33.60 0.99 15.59
N GLN A 22 -33.77 -0.34 15.62
CA GLN A 22 -33.26 -1.19 14.54
C GLN A 22 -34.06 -0.92 13.25
N PRO A 23 -33.43 -0.65 12.09
CA PRO A 23 -34.13 -0.42 10.85
C PRO A 23 -34.81 -1.68 10.30
N ASN A 24 -36.05 -1.48 9.88
CA ASN A 24 -36.96 -2.43 9.25
C ASN A 24 -36.29 -3.16 8.07
N ARG A 25 -35.97 -4.45 8.26
CA ARG A 25 -35.40 -5.32 7.23
C ARG A 25 -36.50 -5.76 6.28
N ASN A 26 -36.69 -4.99 5.21
CA ASN A 26 -37.64 -5.27 4.15
C ASN A 26 -37.29 -6.59 3.46
N LYS A 27 -38.04 -7.67 3.78
CA LYS A 27 -37.89 -8.99 3.17
C LYS A 27 -38.61 -9.01 1.83
N ASN A 28 -37.91 -8.59 0.78
CA ASN A 28 -38.31 -8.88 -0.60
C ASN A 28 -38.09 -10.38 -0.85
N THR A 29 -39.12 -11.19 -0.56
CA THR A 29 -39.24 -12.58 -1.01
C THR A 29 -39.38 -12.59 -2.54
N ARG A 30 -38.23 -12.64 -3.24
CA ARG A 30 -38.21 -13.00 -4.66
C ARG A 30 -38.46 -14.50 -4.75
N LEU A 31 -39.68 -14.83 -5.17
CA LEU A 31 -40.09 -16.13 -5.68
C LEU A 31 -39.14 -16.51 -6.83
N SER A 32 -38.07 -17.26 -6.55
CA SER A 32 -37.27 -17.90 -7.60
C SER A 32 -38.06 -19.10 -8.09
N THR A 33 -38.87 -18.90 -9.12
CA THR A 33 -39.61 -19.97 -9.77
C THR A 33 -38.65 -20.94 -10.48
N PRO A 34 -38.90 -22.25 -10.47
CA PRO A 34 -38.05 -23.27 -11.13
C PRO A 34 -37.86 -23.04 -12.65
N ILE A 35 -38.69 -22.17 -13.23
CA ILE A 35 -38.63 -21.76 -14.65
C ILE A 35 -37.36 -20.93 -14.95
N THR A 36 -36.88 -20.12 -14.00
CA THR A 36 -35.66 -19.31 -14.26
C THR A 36 -34.39 -20.14 -14.29
N TRP A 37 -34.31 -21.21 -13.49
CA TRP A 37 -33.19 -22.14 -13.52
C TRP A 37 -33.18 -23.03 -14.77
N LEU A 38 -34.34 -23.43 -15.28
CA LEU A 38 -34.45 -24.18 -16.53
C LEU A 38 -33.93 -23.38 -17.74
N LEU A 39 -34.26 -22.08 -17.82
CA LEU A 39 -33.80 -21.22 -18.90
C LEU A 39 -32.28 -20.97 -18.87
N VAL A 40 -31.69 -20.79 -17.69
CA VAL A 40 -30.23 -20.67 -17.54
C VAL A 40 -29.52 -21.98 -17.94
N PHE A 41 -30.08 -23.13 -17.56
CA PHE A 41 -29.50 -24.43 -17.93
C PHE A 41 -29.57 -24.71 -19.44
N LEU A 42 -30.69 -24.38 -20.09
CA LEU A 42 -30.83 -24.51 -21.54
C LEU A 42 -29.87 -23.56 -22.30
N LEU A 43 -29.66 -22.33 -21.80
CA LEU A 43 -28.71 -21.40 -22.39
C LEU A 43 -27.26 -21.92 -22.30
N ILE A 44 -26.87 -22.51 -21.17
CA ILE A 44 -25.55 -23.12 -21.00
C ILE A 44 -25.35 -24.30 -21.96
N LEU A 45 -26.36 -25.14 -22.17
CA LEU A 45 -26.29 -26.26 -23.12
C LEU A 45 -26.15 -25.80 -24.58
N VAL A 46 -26.82 -24.71 -24.97
CA VAL A 46 -26.67 -24.11 -26.30
C VAL A 46 -25.26 -23.55 -26.50
N ILE A 47 -24.72 -22.83 -25.52
CA ILE A 47 -23.35 -22.28 -25.60
C ILE A 47 -22.32 -23.41 -25.65
N ALA A 48 -22.46 -24.45 -24.83
CA ALA A 48 -21.57 -25.61 -24.85
C ALA A 48 -21.63 -26.37 -26.19
N GLY A 49 -22.84 -26.54 -26.74
CA GLY A 49 -23.03 -27.16 -28.06
C GLY A 49 -22.37 -26.37 -29.21
N ILE A 50 -22.44 -25.04 -29.18
CA ILE A 50 -21.79 -24.18 -30.18
C ILE A 50 -20.26 -24.27 -30.09
N ILE A 51 -19.68 -24.27 -28.89
CA ILE A 51 -18.22 -24.37 -28.70
C ILE A 51 -17.69 -25.72 -29.21
N ILE A 52 -18.43 -26.81 -28.96
CA ILE A 52 -18.05 -28.14 -29.44
C ILE A 52 -18.19 -28.21 -30.98
N GLY A 53 -19.26 -27.65 -31.56
CA GLY A 53 -19.47 -27.65 -33.01
C GLY A 53 -18.40 -26.90 -33.82
N VAL A 54 -17.92 -25.76 -33.34
CA VAL A 54 -16.90 -24.95 -34.05
C VAL A 54 -15.54 -25.66 -34.11
N LYS A 55 -15.20 -26.49 -33.12
CA LYS A 55 -13.92 -27.23 -33.11
C LYS A 55 -13.82 -28.31 -34.19
N TYR A 56 -14.96 -28.84 -34.66
CA TYR A 56 -14.99 -29.96 -35.62
C TYR A 56 -15.31 -29.55 -37.07
N LEU A 57 -15.57 -28.26 -37.33
CA LEU A 57 -15.87 -27.73 -38.66
C LEU A 57 -14.72 -26.93 -39.29
N LEU A 58 -13.62 -26.73 -38.57
CA LEU A 58 -12.43 -26.09 -39.10
C LEU A 58 -11.46 -27.14 -39.65
N PRO A 59 -11.21 -27.20 -40.97
CA PRO A 59 -10.13 -28.01 -41.52
C PRO A 59 -8.80 -27.53 -40.92
N SER A 60 -7.96 -28.46 -40.47
CA SER A 60 -6.61 -28.18 -40.03
C SER A 60 -5.85 -27.54 -41.21
N LEU A 61 -5.60 -26.23 -41.12
CA LEU A 61 -4.68 -25.55 -42.01
C LEU A 61 -3.27 -26.00 -41.62
N GLU A 62 -2.83 -27.13 -42.16
CA GLU A 62 -1.41 -27.50 -42.15
C GLU A 62 -0.66 -26.42 -42.92
N ALA A 63 0.02 -25.55 -42.18
CA ALA A 63 0.90 -24.56 -42.73
C ALA A 63 1.98 -25.27 -43.55
N GLN A 64 1.97 -25.06 -44.87
CA GLN A 64 3.07 -25.47 -45.73
C GLN A 64 4.33 -24.76 -45.26
N GLN A 65 5.31 -25.55 -44.80
CA GLN A 65 6.61 -25.05 -44.39
C GLN A 65 7.31 -24.45 -45.62
N PRO A 66 7.60 -23.13 -45.63
CA PRO A 66 8.33 -22.53 -46.74
C PRO A 66 9.73 -23.12 -46.81
N THR A 67 10.18 -23.40 -48.04
CA THR A 67 11.54 -23.79 -48.38
C THR A 67 12.53 -22.72 -47.85
N PRO A 68 13.74 -23.09 -47.42
CA PRO A 68 14.72 -22.14 -46.91
C PRO A 68 15.22 -21.23 -48.05
N GLN A 69 14.56 -20.08 -48.19
CA GLN A 69 15.04 -18.96 -48.97
C GLN A 69 16.12 -18.28 -48.15
N ASN A 70 17.35 -18.19 -48.68
CA ASN A 70 18.47 -17.44 -48.09
C ASN A 70 18.04 -15.99 -47.86
N THR A 71 17.53 -15.73 -46.67
CA THR A 71 17.06 -14.42 -46.22
C THR A 71 18.24 -13.75 -45.55
N PRO A 72 18.57 -12.49 -45.90
CA PRO A 72 19.58 -11.75 -45.15
C PRO A 72 19.18 -11.75 -43.67
N SER A 73 20.13 -12.10 -42.80
CA SER A 73 19.95 -12.16 -41.36
C SER A 73 19.17 -10.93 -40.88
N PRO A 74 18.07 -11.08 -40.13
CA PRO A 74 17.38 -9.94 -39.56
C PRO A 74 18.40 -9.14 -38.75
N SER A 75 18.48 -7.84 -39.03
CA SER A 75 19.24 -6.91 -38.21
C SER A 75 18.84 -7.13 -36.74
N PRO A 76 19.77 -7.20 -35.79
CA PRO A 76 19.41 -7.41 -34.39
C PRO A 76 18.34 -6.39 -33.99
N PRO A 77 17.29 -6.81 -33.25
CA PRO A 77 16.29 -5.89 -32.75
C PRO A 77 17.00 -4.74 -32.02
N PRO A 78 16.53 -3.49 -32.16
CA PRO A 78 17.14 -2.35 -31.50
C PRO A 78 17.29 -2.69 -30.02
N SER A 79 18.51 -2.63 -29.49
CA SER A 79 18.75 -2.82 -28.06
C SER A 79 17.82 -1.89 -27.29
N PRO A 80 17.18 -2.35 -26.20
CA PRO A 80 16.30 -1.50 -25.42
C PRO A 80 17.08 -0.24 -25.06
N THR A 81 16.56 0.91 -25.48
CA THR A 81 17.09 2.20 -25.08
C THR A 81 17.12 2.22 -23.57
N SER A 82 18.33 2.21 -22.97
CA SER A 82 18.49 2.23 -21.52
C SER A 82 17.92 3.54 -21.01
N THR A 83 16.70 3.49 -20.45
CA THR A 83 16.10 4.63 -19.77
C THR A 83 17.10 5.11 -18.71
N PRO A 84 17.47 6.40 -18.69
CA PRO A 84 18.36 6.91 -17.67
C PRO A 84 17.76 6.63 -16.30
N TYR A 85 18.51 5.93 -15.45
CA TYR A 85 18.12 5.64 -14.08
C TYR A 85 19.15 6.20 -13.11
N PHE A 86 18.67 6.83 -12.05
CA PHE A 86 19.50 7.23 -10.91
C PHE A 86 19.31 6.22 -9.79
N LEU A 87 20.38 5.85 -9.10
CA LEU A 87 20.35 4.93 -7.95
C LEU A 87 21.19 5.51 -6.80
N ALA A 88 20.59 5.60 -5.61
CA ALA A 88 21.28 5.99 -4.39
C ALA A 88 20.95 5.03 -3.24
N SER A 89 21.84 4.94 -2.25
CA SER A 89 21.59 4.29 -0.97
C SER A 89 21.53 5.34 0.13
N PHE A 90 20.60 5.21 1.07
CA PHE A 90 20.39 6.17 2.14
C PHE A 90 20.03 5.48 3.46
N GLU A 91 20.70 5.88 4.54
CA GLU A 91 20.38 5.45 5.90
C GLU A 91 19.44 6.46 6.55
N VAL A 92 18.29 5.97 7.02
CA VAL A 92 17.28 6.77 7.72
C VAL A 92 17.40 6.48 9.22
N LEU A 93 17.83 7.49 9.97
CA LEU A 93 17.97 7.40 11.42
C LEU A 93 16.61 7.57 12.11
N ALA A 94 16.34 6.74 13.12
CA ALA A 94 15.08 6.76 13.86
C ALA A 94 14.90 8.02 14.72
N ASN A 95 16.00 8.59 15.21
CA ASN A 95 16.04 9.73 16.12
C ASN A 95 16.17 11.09 15.44
N LYS A 96 15.80 11.15 14.16
CA LYS A 96 15.83 12.38 13.35
C LYS A 96 14.46 12.60 12.73
N GLY A 97 14.12 13.87 12.55
CA GLY A 97 12.92 14.28 11.83
C GLY A 97 13.07 14.00 10.33
N TRP A 98 12.46 14.85 9.50
CA TRP A 98 12.64 14.77 8.05
C TRP A 98 14.11 14.93 7.65
N GLN A 99 14.69 13.86 7.09
CA GLN A 99 16.07 13.80 6.63
C GLN A 99 16.10 14.01 5.12
N THR A 100 16.91 14.96 4.65
CA THR A 100 17.16 15.12 3.21
C THR A 100 17.99 13.95 2.70
N THR A 101 17.57 13.33 1.59
CA THR A 101 18.36 12.28 0.94
C THR A 101 19.39 12.85 -0.04
N GLY A 102 19.29 14.15 -0.37
CA GLY A 102 20.03 14.78 -1.46
C GLY A 102 19.52 14.41 -2.86
N VAL A 103 18.53 13.52 -2.96
CA VAL A 103 17.95 13.10 -4.24
C VAL A 103 16.93 14.12 -4.70
N GLN A 104 17.13 14.62 -5.93
CA GLN A 104 16.20 15.53 -6.60
C GLN A 104 15.25 14.72 -7.47
N VAL A 105 13.95 14.94 -7.28
CA VAL A 105 12.86 14.31 -8.04
C VAL A 105 12.21 15.39 -8.90
N ASN A 106 11.93 15.10 -10.16
CA ASN A 106 11.14 15.95 -11.04
C ASN A 106 9.70 15.44 -11.12
N ALA A 107 8.76 16.33 -11.43
CA ALA A 107 7.38 15.92 -11.65
C ALA A 107 7.32 15.03 -12.91
N GLY A 108 6.62 13.90 -12.80
CA GLY A 108 6.55 12.86 -13.83
C GLY A 108 7.58 11.73 -13.67
N ASP A 109 8.61 11.90 -12.83
CA ASP A 109 9.57 10.84 -12.55
C ASP A 109 8.89 9.63 -11.89
N GLN A 110 9.30 8.42 -12.27
CA GLN A 110 8.98 7.19 -11.55
C GLN A 110 9.98 7.03 -10.41
N LEU A 111 9.48 7.15 -9.18
CA LEU A 111 10.24 6.97 -7.95
C LEU A 111 10.00 5.57 -7.39
N GLU A 112 11.09 4.84 -7.17
CA GLU A 112 11.09 3.56 -6.46
C GLU A 112 11.99 3.64 -5.23
N ILE A 113 11.50 3.17 -4.09
CA ILE A 113 12.25 3.11 -2.83
C ILE A 113 12.14 1.71 -2.25
N THR A 114 13.28 1.08 -2.00
CA THR A 114 13.34 -0.33 -1.57
C THR A 114 14.17 -0.44 -0.31
N TYR A 115 13.58 -1.06 0.71
CA TYR A 115 14.28 -1.41 1.94
C TYR A 115 15.38 -2.45 1.69
N VAL A 116 16.54 -2.21 2.30
CA VAL A 116 17.72 -3.08 2.22
C VAL A 116 17.94 -3.81 3.54
N SER A 117 18.08 -3.07 4.63
CA SER A 117 18.47 -3.62 5.93
C SER A 117 18.15 -2.67 7.09
N GLY A 118 18.35 -3.15 8.31
CA GLY A 118 18.19 -2.36 9.53
C GLY A 118 16.84 -2.54 10.21
N ILE A 119 16.80 -2.17 11.48
CA ILE A 119 15.61 -2.19 12.32
C ILE A 119 15.69 -0.99 13.25
N TRP A 120 14.54 -0.53 13.70
CA TRP A 120 14.46 0.61 14.60
C TRP A 120 13.33 0.48 15.60
N THR A 121 13.30 1.35 16.59
CA THR A 121 12.21 1.45 17.55
C THR A 121 11.92 2.91 17.84
N GLY A 122 10.64 3.21 18.02
CA GLY A 122 10.14 4.52 18.48
C GLY A 122 10.22 4.70 19.99
N LYS A 123 10.96 3.82 20.70
CA LYS A 123 11.17 3.89 22.14
C LYS A 123 12.36 3.04 22.60
N THR A 124 13.45 3.70 22.99
CA THR A 124 14.67 3.10 23.55
C THR A 124 14.31 2.29 24.79
N GLY A 125 14.91 1.11 24.90
CA GLY A 125 14.67 0.19 26.02
C GLY A 125 13.34 -0.56 25.96
N ASN A 126 12.49 -0.34 24.94
CA ASN A 126 11.24 -1.08 24.78
C ASN A 126 11.43 -2.48 24.17
N ASN A 127 12.63 -2.85 23.71
CA ASN A 127 12.96 -4.16 23.05
C ASN A 127 12.03 -4.57 21.88
N ILE A 128 11.11 -3.70 21.46
CA ILE A 128 10.21 -3.91 20.32
C ILE A 128 10.80 -3.12 19.16
N PHE A 129 11.60 -3.80 18.37
CA PHE A 129 12.13 -3.29 17.11
C PHE A 129 11.20 -3.68 15.97
N THR A 130 10.99 -2.75 15.04
CA THR A 130 10.21 -2.94 13.83
C THR A 130 11.07 -2.70 12.60
N GLY A 131 10.68 -3.29 11.48
CA GLY A 131 11.20 -2.91 10.17
C GLY A 131 10.55 -1.61 9.65
N PRO A 132 10.73 -1.30 8.36
CA PRO A 132 10.22 -0.07 7.76
C PRO A 132 8.69 -0.05 7.61
N GLU A 133 8.02 -1.19 7.79
CA GLU A 133 6.55 -1.29 7.79
C GLU A 133 5.93 -0.68 9.03
N GLY A 134 6.75 -0.42 10.06
CA GLY A 134 6.26 -0.11 11.38
C GLY A 134 5.65 -1.31 12.09
N GLY A 135 4.97 -1.03 13.20
CA GLY A 135 4.16 -2.01 13.92
C GLY A 135 2.69 -1.98 13.49
N HIS A 136 1.86 -2.75 14.19
CA HIS A 136 0.43 -2.83 13.88
C HIS A 136 -0.27 -1.47 13.92
N PRO A 137 -1.31 -1.26 13.09
CA PRO A 137 -2.16 -0.09 13.19
C PRO A 137 -2.59 0.15 14.64
N SER A 138 -2.41 1.38 15.09
CA SER A 138 -2.68 1.78 16.47
C SER A 138 -3.50 3.06 16.50
N GLN A 139 -3.84 3.53 17.69
CA GLN A 139 -4.51 4.82 17.83
C GLN A 139 -3.57 5.92 17.29
N ASP A 140 -4.14 6.83 16.51
CA ASP A 140 -3.40 7.96 15.98
C ASP A 140 -2.94 8.86 17.15
N TYR A 141 -1.66 9.24 17.12
CA TYR A 141 -1.21 10.39 17.89
C TYR A 141 -1.42 11.63 17.05
N PHE A 142 -1.88 12.72 17.67
CA PHE A 142 -2.20 13.98 16.98
C PHE A 142 -0.99 14.62 16.28
N CYS A 143 0.23 14.20 16.63
CA CYS A 143 1.48 14.79 16.17
C CYS A 143 2.22 13.95 15.11
N SER A 144 1.70 12.79 14.69
CA SER A 144 2.34 11.98 13.66
C SER A 144 2.16 12.60 12.27
N SER A 145 3.16 12.46 11.40
CA SER A 145 3.11 13.01 10.03
C SER A 145 2.14 12.25 9.12
N MET A 146 1.86 10.99 9.44
CA MET A 146 0.81 10.17 8.84
C MET A 146 0.00 9.44 9.90
N SER A 147 -1.26 9.12 9.59
CA SER A 147 -2.13 8.35 10.48
C SER A 147 -1.54 6.96 10.75
N HIS A 148 -1.44 6.60 12.03
CA HIS A 148 -1.00 5.27 12.46
C HIS A 148 -1.99 4.17 12.07
N LYS A 149 -3.26 4.52 11.80
CA LYS A 149 -4.23 3.56 11.24
C LYS A 149 -3.91 3.19 9.80
N GLU A 150 -3.33 4.12 9.04
CA GLU A 150 -2.98 3.92 7.63
C GLU A 150 -1.61 3.26 7.48
N THR A 151 -0.63 3.71 8.27
CA THR A 151 0.78 3.31 8.09
C THR A 151 1.30 2.33 9.14
N GLY A 152 0.64 2.21 10.29
CA GLY A 152 1.28 1.68 11.49
C GLY A 152 2.18 2.73 12.17
N TYR A 153 2.54 2.48 13.43
CA TYR A 153 3.49 3.31 14.17
C TYR A 153 4.93 2.96 13.76
N ASN A 154 5.86 3.92 13.77
CA ASN A 154 7.27 3.74 13.39
C ASN A 154 7.51 3.33 11.93
N ALA A 155 6.52 3.49 11.05
CA ALA A 155 6.69 3.16 9.62
C ALA A 155 7.65 4.14 8.93
N LEU A 156 8.38 3.67 7.92
CA LEU A 156 9.14 4.54 7.04
C LEU A 156 8.18 5.30 6.12
N ILE A 157 8.29 6.62 6.15
CA ILE A 157 7.50 7.52 5.32
C ILE A 157 8.42 8.46 4.53
N GLY A 158 7.91 8.89 3.39
CA GLY A 158 8.59 9.81 2.48
C GLY A 158 7.75 11.04 2.20
N LYS A 159 8.40 12.12 1.76
CA LYS A 159 7.74 13.26 1.11
C LYS A 159 8.70 13.92 0.13
N ILE A 160 8.16 14.50 -0.93
CA ILE A 160 8.93 15.32 -1.87
C ILE A 160 8.65 16.78 -1.50
N TRP A 161 9.68 17.57 -1.23
CA TRP A 161 9.56 18.99 -0.91
C TRP A 161 8.50 19.29 0.18
N TYR A 162 7.53 20.17 -0.13
CA TYR A 162 6.35 20.48 0.69
C TYR A 162 5.10 19.64 0.33
N GLY A 163 5.26 18.55 -0.42
CA GLY A 163 4.18 17.64 -0.78
C GLY A 163 3.63 16.86 0.41
N LYS A 164 2.50 16.18 0.16
CA LYS A 164 1.88 15.28 1.13
C LYS A 164 2.82 14.09 1.41
N PRO A 165 3.01 13.69 2.67
CA PRO A 165 3.71 12.45 2.99
C PRO A 165 3.04 11.21 2.40
N PHE A 166 3.84 10.19 2.10
CA PHE A 166 3.42 8.89 1.62
C PHE A 166 4.10 7.76 2.40
N MET A 167 3.41 6.62 2.50
CA MET A 167 3.94 5.39 3.08
C MET A 167 5.02 4.83 2.16
N VAL A 168 6.20 4.52 2.70
CA VAL A 168 7.26 3.83 1.96
C VAL A 168 7.28 2.35 2.29
N GLY A 169 7.31 2.01 3.58
CA GLY A 169 7.41 0.60 4.01
C GLY A 169 8.65 -0.09 3.46
N LYS A 170 8.55 -1.40 3.16
CA LYS A 170 9.62 -2.17 2.49
C LYS A 170 9.80 -1.79 1.03
N HIS A 171 8.74 -1.38 0.35
CA HIS A 171 8.77 -1.11 -1.07
C HIS A 171 7.71 -0.10 -1.45
N PHE A 172 8.14 0.93 -2.17
CA PHE A 172 7.28 1.96 -2.74
C PHE A 172 7.62 2.15 -4.20
N VAL A 173 6.58 2.29 -5.03
CA VAL A 173 6.68 2.73 -6.42
C VAL A 173 5.58 3.76 -6.65
N GLY A 174 5.94 4.92 -7.19
CA GLY A 174 4.97 5.96 -7.51
C GLY A 174 5.51 6.98 -8.50
N THR A 175 4.59 7.65 -9.18
CA THR A 175 4.90 8.80 -10.03
C THR A 175 4.95 10.05 -9.17
N ALA A 176 5.98 10.87 -9.34
CA ALA A 176 6.10 12.12 -8.61
C ALA A 176 5.18 13.20 -9.19
N ASP A 177 4.22 13.66 -8.39
CA ASP A 177 3.30 14.74 -8.81
C ASP A 177 3.95 16.14 -8.78
N ILE A 178 5.03 16.28 -8.02
CA ILE A 178 5.74 17.54 -7.82
C ILE A 178 7.25 17.34 -7.88
N SER A 179 7.97 18.41 -8.20
CA SER A 179 9.44 18.42 -8.19
C SER A 179 10.00 18.87 -6.86
N GLY A 180 11.17 18.35 -6.49
CA GLY A 180 11.98 18.81 -5.38
C GLY A 180 12.76 17.70 -4.70
N THR A 181 13.33 18.02 -3.54
CA THR A 181 14.15 17.08 -2.76
C THR A 181 13.29 16.03 -2.08
N LEU A 182 13.72 14.76 -2.13
CA LEU A 182 13.13 13.68 -1.37
C LEU A 182 13.60 13.73 0.09
N TYR A 183 12.65 13.60 1.01
CA TYR A 183 12.88 13.49 2.45
C TYR A 183 12.32 12.17 2.97
N LEU A 184 13.04 11.55 3.91
CA LEU A 184 12.64 10.31 4.58
C LEU A 184 12.69 10.48 6.10
N ARG A 185 11.83 9.75 6.82
CA ARG A 185 11.86 9.63 8.29
C ARG A 185 11.06 8.43 8.78
N MET A 186 11.23 8.10 10.06
CA MET A 186 10.26 7.32 10.83
C MET A 186 8.97 8.15 11.05
N ASN A 187 7.81 7.50 10.89
CA ASN A 187 6.52 8.07 11.24
C ASN A 187 6.35 8.03 12.77
N ASP A 188 6.76 9.13 13.39
CA ASP A 188 6.63 9.38 14.81
C ASP A 188 6.55 10.89 15.06
N CYS A 189 6.17 11.28 16.27
CA CYS A 189 6.04 12.67 16.68
C CYS A 189 7.41 13.33 16.89
N ASP A 190 7.56 14.58 16.43
CA ASP A 190 8.81 15.33 16.56
C ASP A 190 9.28 15.49 18.02
N VAL A 191 8.34 15.52 18.97
CA VAL A 191 8.61 15.64 20.40
C VAL A 191 9.13 14.36 21.05
N TRP A 192 9.09 13.21 20.35
CA TRP A 192 9.51 11.89 20.85
C TRP A 192 10.62 11.28 20.00
N LEU A 193 11.31 12.07 19.18
CA LEU A 193 12.41 11.55 18.38
C LEU A 193 13.64 11.20 19.25
N GLU A 194 13.79 11.79 20.43
CA GLU A 194 14.98 11.62 21.26
C GLU A 194 15.09 10.24 21.91
N ASP A 195 13.95 9.57 22.15
CA ASP A 195 13.92 8.19 22.63
C ASP A 195 13.77 7.18 21.49
N ASN A 196 14.07 7.56 20.25
CA ASN A 196 14.10 6.60 19.14
C ASN A 196 15.50 6.02 18.97
N GLU A 197 15.56 4.76 18.53
CA GLU A 197 16.81 4.03 18.38
C GLU A 197 16.84 3.18 17.12
N GLY A 198 18.03 3.07 16.52
CA GLY A 198 18.27 2.30 15.30
C GLY A 198 18.10 3.09 14.01
N SER A 199 18.16 2.37 12.90
CA SER A 199 18.09 2.93 11.56
C SER A 199 17.65 1.87 10.55
N VAL A 200 17.18 2.33 9.40
CA VAL A 200 16.94 1.48 8.22
C VAL A 200 17.70 2.03 7.03
N VAL A 201 18.18 1.15 6.15
CA VAL A 201 18.84 1.49 4.91
C VAL A 201 17.91 1.19 3.75
N VAL A 202 17.80 2.12 2.81
CA VAL A 202 17.01 1.98 1.59
C VAL A 202 17.83 2.29 0.35
N THR A 203 17.43 1.72 -0.78
CA THR A 203 17.82 2.21 -2.11
C THR A 203 16.72 3.10 -2.68
N ILE A 204 17.12 4.15 -3.39
CA ILE A 204 16.24 5.10 -4.06
C ILE A 204 16.59 5.04 -5.54
N GLN A 205 15.59 4.75 -6.37
CA GLN A 205 15.71 4.70 -7.82
C GLN A 205 14.76 5.72 -8.47
N ILE A 206 15.26 6.43 -9.49
CA ILE A 206 14.46 7.35 -10.31
C ILE A 206 14.63 6.96 -11.77
N SER A 207 13.52 6.85 -12.51
CA SER A 207 13.50 6.70 -13.97
C SER A 207 12.48 7.65 -14.61
N GLN A 208 12.76 8.07 -15.85
CA GLN A 208 11.92 8.97 -16.65
C GLN A 208 11.05 8.22 -17.66
#